data_AF-A0A0M3UFR7-F1
#
_entry.id   AF-A0A0M3UFR7-F1
#
_cell.length_a   1.000
_cell.length_b   1.000
_cell.length_c   1.000
_cell.angle_alpha   90.00
_cell.angle_beta   90.00
_cell.angle_gamma   90.00
#
_symmetry.space_group_name_H-M   'P 1'
#
loop_
_entity.id
_entity.type
_entity.pdbx_description
1 polymer ?
#
loop_
_entity_poly.entity_id
_entity_poly.type
_entity_poly.pdbx_seq_one_letter_code
_entity_poly.pdbx_strand_id
1 'polypeptide(L)'
;MYAAGLTVGEIAEHCHTHDNTVRQHLAVRERHVPGVRAEHDVAIQERAPGWPTTSWRRRLAEAQAFTDTHGRLPGSRGDVSERSLYKWLSAQRKEFRDGALTPAKIVRLDTIGEWRTPAHQGVLDARWNTRLAQLIDYVAQNENMPRWRHHTTGREHTLGVWLHIQHQARLKKTLLPHREADLDAAVPGWRSRE
;
A
#
# COMPACT_ATOMS: atom_id res chain seq x y z
N MET A 1 11.87 -29.83 12.60
CA MET A 1 11.86 -28.36 12.42
C MET A 1 12.86 -27.94 11.35
N TYR A 2 14.18 -27.96 11.59
CA TYR A 2 15.16 -27.51 10.58
C TYR A 2 15.16 -28.34 9.29
N ALA A 3 15.24 -29.67 9.37
CA ALA A 3 15.16 -30.57 8.21
C ALA A 3 13.82 -30.52 7.46
N ALA A 4 12.77 -29.94 8.07
CA ALA A 4 11.46 -29.73 7.43
C ALA A 4 11.39 -28.36 6.70
N GLY A 5 12.54 -27.70 6.45
CA GLY A 5 12.62 -26.43 5.74
C GLY A 5 12.33 -25.17 6.58
N LEU A 6 12.23 -25.27 7.92
CA LEU A 6 12.16 -24.09 8.77
C LEU A 6 13.52 -23.42 8.90
N THR A 7 13.58 -22.11 8.66
CA THR A 7 14.80 -21.32 8.84
C THR A 7 15.16 -21.16 10.31
N VAL A 8 16.44 -20.86 10.61
CA VAL A 8 16.93 -20.63 11.99
C VAL A 8 16.09 -19.59 12.72
N GLY A 9 15.71 -18.50 12.05
CA GLY A 9 14.87 -17.45 12.63
C GLY A 9 13.43 -17.90 12.90
N GLU A 10 12.85 -18.74 12.04
CA GLU A 10 11.51 -19.31 12.28
C GLU A 10 11.52 -20.28 13.47
N ILE A 11 12.60 -21.05 13.65
CA ILE A 11 12.78 -21.95 14.79
C ILE A 11 12.99 -21.15 16.07
N ALA A 12 13.82 -20.10 16.02
CA ALA A 12 14.06 -19.21 17.15
C ALA A 12 12.75 -18.55 17.62
N GLU A 13 11.92 -18.09 16.69
CA GLU A 13 10.60 -17.52 16.98
C GLU A 13 9.65 -18.56 17.61
N HIS A 14 9.56 -19.75 17.04
CA HIS A 14 8.66 -20.81 17.54
C HIS A 14 9.08 -21.36 18.91
N CYS A 15 10.38 -21.47 19.15
CA CYS A 15 10.92 -21.97 20.41
C CYS A 15 11.17 -20.86 21.45
N HIS A 16 10.88 -19.60 21.12
CA HIS A 16 11.19 -18.43 21.95
C HIS A 16 12.67 -18.36 22.39
N THR A 17 13.59 -18.73 21.50
CA THR A 17 15.04 -18.74 21.76
C THR A 17 15.78 -17.73 20.88
N HIS A 18 17.07 -17.50 21.12
CA HIS A 18 17.91 -16.70 20.24
C HIS A 18 18.43 -17.51 19.04
N ASP A 19 18.57 -16.86 17.88
CA ASP A 19 19.17 -17.44 16.67
C ASP A 19 20.52 -18.12 16.93
N ASN A 20 21.34 -17.54 17.80
CA ASN A 20 22.68 -18.05 18.08
C ASN A 20 22.62 -19.42 18.78
N THR A 21 21.68 -19.59 19.71
CA THR A 21 21.41 -20.86 20.38
C THR A 21 20.98 -21.91 19.38
N VAL A 22 20.05 -21.57 18.47
CA VAL A 22 19.62 -22.48 17.40
C VAL A 22 20.79 -22.86 16.49
N ARG A 23 21.63 -21.91 16.06
CA ARG A 23 22.83 -22.20 15.25
C ARG A 23 23.80 -23.13 15.97
N GLN A 24 24.04 -22.91 17.26
CA GLN A 24 24.89 -23.79 18.07
C GLN A 24 24.33 -25.21 18.14
N HIS A 25 23.04 -25.37 18.41
CA HIS A 25 22.41 -26.68 18.44
C HIS A 25 22.44 -27.38 17.07
N LEU A 26 22.24 -26.65 15.98
CA LEU A 26 22.35 -27.22 14.63
C LEU A 26 23.79 -27.63 14.29
N ALA A 27 24.79 -26.85 14.71
CA ALA A 27 26.20 -27.19 14.52
C ALA A 27 26.59 -28.46 15.30
N VAL A 28 26.09 -28.62 16.52
CA VAL A 28 26.29 -29.86 17.29
C VAL A 28 25.56 -31.03 16.62
N ARG A 29 24.32 -30.81 16.16
CA ARG A 29 23.52 -31.85 15.51
C ARG A 29 24.14 -32.35 14.20
N GLU A 30 24.68 -31.47 13.38
CA GLU A 30 25.37 -31.84 12.12
C GLU A 30 26.62 -32.70 12.38
N ARG A 31 27.32 -32.50 13.51
CA ARG A 31 28.47 -33.35 13.89
C ARG A 31 28.06 -34.78 14.24
N HIS A 32 26.87 -34.97 14.81
CA HIS A 32 26.38 -36.28 15.21
C HIS A 32 25.52 -36.95 14.13
N VAL A 33 24.82 -36.16 13.33
CA VAL A 33 23.93 -36.60 12.24
C VAL A 33 24.22 -35.71 11.02
N PRO A 34 25.20 -36.10 10.18
CA PRO A 34 25.53 -35.34 8.99
C PRO A 34 24.40 -35.44 7.95
N GLY A 35 24.15 -34.36 7.20
CA GLY A 35 23.17 -34.32 6.12
C GLY A 35 21.88 -33.55 6.45
N VAL A 36 21.64 -33.18 7.71
CA VAL A 36 20.44 -32.40 8.09
C VAL A 36 20.38 -31.02 7.42
N ARG A 37 21.53 -30.44 7.05
CA ARG A 37 21.57 -29.23 6.21
C ARG A 37 21.15 -29.49 4.76
N ALA A 38 21.54 -30.62 4.17
CA ALA A 38 21.15 -30.96 2.81
C ALA A 38 19.64 -31.25 2.72
N GLU A 39 19.08 -31.95 3.71
CA GLU A 39 17.62 -32.15 3.84
C GLU A 39 16.88 -30.82 3.97
N HIS A 40 17.41 -29.89 4.76
CA HIS A 40 16.87 -28.53 4.87
C HIS A 40 16.88 -27.80 3.52
N ASP A 41 17.97 -27.87 2.76
CA ASP A 41 18.10 -27.19 1.47
C ASP A 41 17.10 -27.73 0.44
N VAL A 42 16.88 -29.05 0.40
CA VAL A 42 15.83 -29.69 -0.42
C VAL A 42 14.44 -29.20 -0.01
N ALA A 43 14.13 -29.22 1.30
CA ALA A 43 12.85 -28.76 1.81
C ALA A 43 12.60 -27.26 1.58
N ILE A 44 13.65 -26.43 1.57
CA ILE A 44 13.58 -25.00 1.21
C ILE A 44 13.33 -24.81 -0.29
N GLN A 45 13.92 -25.64 -1.15
CA GLN A 45 13.69 -25.60 -2.60
C GLN A 45 12.28 -26.07 -2.98
N GLU A 46 11.72 -27.04 -2.25
CA GLU A 46 10.32 -27.45 -2.38
C GLU A 46 9.33 -26.37 -1.90
N ARG A 47 9.80 -25.40 -1.10
CA ARG A 47 8.99 -24.26 -0.68
C ARG A 47 8.68 -23.39 -1.89
N ALA A 48 7.40 -23.11 -2.14
CA ALA A 48 6.95 -22.33 -3.28
C ALA A 48 7.81 -21.06 -3.49
N PRO A 49 8.29 -20.78 -4.72
CA PRO A 49 9.13 -19.63 -4.99
C PRO A 49 8.41 -18.34 -4.59
N GLY A 50 9.11 -17.47 -3.84
CA GLY A 50 8.54 -16.22 -3.36
C GLY A 50 7.93 -16.27 -1.95
N TRP A 51 8.28 -17.28 -1.16
CA TRP A 51 7.91 -17.34 0.25
C TRP A 51 8.42 -16.10 1.03
N PRO A 52 7.62 -15.48 1.91
CA PRO A 52 8.06 -14.30 2.64
C PRO A 52 9.15 -14.64 3.67
N THR A 53 10.19 -13.79 3.74
CA THR A 53 11.26 -13.93 4.72
C THR A 53 10.76 -13.75 6.16
N THR A 54 11.50 -14.27 7.15
CA THR A 54 11.19 -14.10 8.58
C THR A 54 11.04 -12.62 8.96
N SER A 55 11.91 -11.75 8.44
CA SER A 55 11.82 -10.31 8.68
C SER A 55 10.54 -9.69 8.11
N TRP A 56 10.09 -10.15 6.93
CA TRP A 56 8.83 -9.72 6.32
C TRP A 56 7.63 -10.17 7.15
N ARG A 57 7.64 -11.44 7.62
CA ARG A 57 6.58 -11.99 8.48
C ARG A 57 6.46 -11.24 9.80
N ARG A 58 7.59 -10.90 10.43
CA ARG A 58 7.60 -10.09 11.64
C ARG A 58 6.98 -8.72 11.42
N ARG A 59 7.32 -8.04 10.31
CA ARG A 59 6.72 -6.75 9.95
C ARG A 59 5.21 -6.86 9.69
N LEU A 60 4.77 -7.95 9.06
CA LEU A 60 3.34 -8.24 8.89
C LEU A 60 2.65 -8.36 10.24
N ALA A 61 3.22 -9.11 11.18
CA ALA A 61 2.67 -9.27 12.53
C ALA A 61 2.62 -7.95 13.31
N GLU A 62 3.67 -7.13 13.23
CA GLU A 62 3.70 -5.78 13.81
C GLU A 62 2.58 -4.89 13.22
N ALA A 63 2.38 -4.95 11.90
CA ALA A 63 1.32 -4.19 11.22
C ALA A 63 -0.09 -4.69 11.55
N GLN A 64 -0.28 -6.01 11.69
CA GLN A 64 -1.54 -6.60 12.14
C GLN A 64 -1.86 -6.16 13.57
N ALA A 65 -0.92 -6.32 14.50
CA ALA A 65 -1.10 -5.92 15.90
C ALA A 65 -1.42 -4.43 16.03
N PHE A 66 -0.79 -3.58 15.22
CA PHE A 66 -1.10 -2.15 15.18
C PHE A 66 -2.55 -1.90 14.73
N THR A 67 -2.99 -2.61 13.68
CA THR A 67 -4.33 -2.49 13.10
C THR A 67 -5.40 -2.99 14.07
N ASP A 68 -5.15 -4.12 14.75
CA ASP A 68 -6.04 -4.67 15.77
C ASP A 68 -6.18 -3.72 16.98
N THR A 69 -5.08 -3.05 17.36
CA THR A 69 -5.07 -2.12 18.51
C THR A 69 -5.74 -0.78 18.20
N HIS A 70 -5.49 -0.22 17.01
CA HIS A 70 -5.93 1.14 16.66
C HIS A 70 -7.15 1.18 15.74
N GLY A 71 -7.59 0.03 15.21
CA GLY A 71 -8.66 -0.05 14.21
C GLY A 71 -8.33 0.65 12.88
N ARG A 72 -7.05 0.98 12.65
CA ARG A 72 -6.60 1.69 11.44
C ARG A 72 -5.21 1.22 11.02
N LEU A 73 -4.91 1.38 9.74
CA LEU A 73 -3.56 1.13 9.23
C LEU A 73 -2.55 2.17 9.73
N PRO A 74 -1.26 1.79 9.85
CA PRO A 74 -0.16 2.72 10.14
C PRO A 74 -0.13 3.89 9.16
N GLY A 75 0.00 5.11 9.68
CA GLY A 75 0.05 6.36 8.92
C GLY A 75 1.43 7.03 8.93
N SER A 76 1.59 8.04 8.07
CA SER A 76 2.85 8.77 7.93
C SER A 76 3.13 9.79 9.03
N ARG A 77 2.11 10.15 9.82
CA ARG A 77 2.16 11.20 10.87
C ARG A 77 2.22 10.64 12.29
N GLY A 78 2.43 9.34 12.43
CA GLY A 78 2.53 8.67 13.73
C GLY A 78 3.91 8.72 14.35
N ASP A 79 4.07 7.91 15.40
CA ASP A 79 5.34 7.68 16.08
C ASP A 79 6.41 7.04 15.15
N VAL A 80 7.67 6.98 15.58
CA VAL A 80 8.78 6.36 14.84
C VAL A 80 8.45 4.94 14.40
N SER A 81 7.83 4.15 15.28
CA SER A 81 7.37 2.78 15.03
C SER A 81 6.30 2.73 13.93
N GLU A 82 5.26 3.55 14.06
CA GLU A 82 4.16 3.66 13.10
C GLU A 82 4.67 4.11 11.72
N ARG A 83 5.55 5.12 11.68
CA ARG A 83 6.16 5.60 10.42
C ARG A 83 7.01 4.53 9.74
N SER A 84 7.68 3.68 10.52
CA SER A 84 8.44 2.54 9.99
C SER A 84 7.52 1.52 9.33
N LEU A 85 6.40 1.18 9.97
CA LEU A 85 5.39 0.28 9.42
C LEU A 85 4.70 0.87 8.19
N TYR A 86 4.39 2.17 8.20
CA TYR A 86 3.84 2.89 7.04
C TYR A 86 4.78 2.82 5.82
N LYS A 87 6.09 3.04 6.02
CA LYS A 87 7.09 2.90 4.95
C LYS A 87 7.16 1.47 4.42
N TRP A 88 7.13 0.48 5.31
CA TRP A 88 7.12 -0.93 4.93
C TRP A 88 5.89 -1.30 4.09
N LEU A 89 4.68 -0.93 4.54
CA LEU A 89 3.44 -1.11 3.76
C LEU A 89 3.48 -0.38 2.42
N SER A 90 4.07 0.82 2.38
CA SER A 90 4.24 1.58 1.13
C SER A 90 5.15 0.86 0.14
N ALA A 91 6.20 0.18 0.60
CA ALA A 91 7.04 -0.65 -0.25
C ALA A 91 6.24 -1.86 -0.79
N GLN A 92 5.42 -2.52 0.03
CA GLN A 92 4.59 -3.65 -0.42
C GLN A 92 3.55 -3.22 -1.46
N ARG A 93 2.91 -2.06 -1.27
CA ARG A 93 2.00 -1.46 -2.26
C ARG A 93 2.70 -1.15 -3.57
N LYS A 94 3.94 -0.66 -3.51
CA LYS A 94 4.74 -0.41 -4.71
C LYS A 94 5.04 -1.72 -5.45
N GLU A 95 5.55 -2.74 -4.76
CA GLU A 95 5.77 -4.07 -5.34
C GLU A 95 4.50 -4.66 -5.95
N PHE A 96 3.34 -4.44 -5.33
CA PHE A 96 2.05 -4.90 -5.86
C PHE A 96 1.67 -4.20 -7.17
N ARG A 97 1.80 -2.87 -7.24
CA ARG A 97 1.54 -2.12 -8.49
C ARG A 97 2.52 -2.45 -9.60
N ASP A 98 3.77 -2.72 -9.22
CA ASP A 98 4.84 -3.07 -10.15
C ASP A 98 4.75 -4.55 -10.59
N GLY A 99 3.78 -5.32 -10.06
CA GLY A 99 3.59 -6.74 -10.39
C GLY A 99 4.65 -7.69 -9.82
N ALA A 100 5.55 -7.18 -8.98
CA ALA A 100 6.67 -7.92 -8.39
C ALA A 100 6.30 -8.64 -7.07
N LEU A 101 5.13 -8.33 -6.50
CA LEU A 101 4.68 -8.93 -5.26
C LEU A 101 4.18 -10.37 -5.48
N THR A 102 4.76 -11.32 -4.76
CA THR A 102 4.43 -12.73 -4.92
C THR A 102 3.02 -13.05 -4.38
N PRO A 103 2.30 -14.02 -4.99
CA PRO A 103 0.96 -14.41 -4.53
C PRO A 103 0.92 -14.79 -3.04
N ALA A 104 1.96 -15.46 -2.55
CA ALA A 104 2.10 -15.82 -1.13
C ALA A 104 2.17 -14.59 -0.20
N LYS A 105 2.81 -13.50 -0.62
CA LYS A 105 2.81 -12.24 0.14
C LYS A 105 1.45 -11.54 0.07
N ILE A 106 0.77 -11.58 -1.08
CA ILE A 106 -0.56 -10.96 -1.27
C ILE A 106 -1.58 -11.58 -0.32
N VAL A 107 -1.73 -12.91 -0.32
CA VAL A 107 -2.68 -13.63 0.55
C VAL A 107 -2.47 -13.30 2.02
N ARG A 108 -1.21 -13.11 2.44
CA ARG A 108 -0.87 -12.74 3.80
C ARG A 108 -1.10 -11.28 4.13
N LEU A 109 -0.88 -10.37 3.19
CA LEU A 109 -1.19 -8.96 3.41
C LEU A 109 -2.71 -8.73 3.47
N ASP A 110 -3.49 -9.51 2.71
CA ASP A 110 -4.95 -9.46 2.72
C ASP A 110 -5.55 -9.77 4.10
N THR A 111 -4.81 -10.38 5.03
CA THR A 111 -5.27 -10.57 6.42
C THR A 111 -5.35 -9.26 7.22
N ILE A 112 -4.55 -8.24 6.85
CA ILE A 112 -4.56 -6.91 7.49
C ILE A 112 -5.72 -6.05 6.95
N GLY A 113 -6.41 -6.49 5.89
CA GLY A 113 -7.56 -5.79 5.30
C GLY A 113 -7.17 -4.83 4.17
N GLU A 114 -7.58 -3.56 4.26
CA GLU A 114 -7.45 -2.51 3.21
C GLU A 114 -6.00 -2.01 2.96
N TRP A 115 -5.01 -2.90 2.96
CA TRP A 115 -3.60 -2.55 2.76
C TRP A 115 -3.28 -2.09 1.34
N ARG A 116 -4.11 -2.42 0.35
CA ARG A 116 -3.86 -2.13 -1.08
C ARG A 116 -3.93 -0.63 -1.39
N THR A 117 -4.79 0.09 -0.69
CA THR A 117 -4.99 1.53 -0.89
C THR A 117 -4.13 2.33 0.10
N PRO A 118 -3.30 3.28 -0.34
CA PRO A 118 -2.65 4.21 0.57
C PRO A 118 -3.70 5.04 1.31
N ALA A 119 -3.60 5.15 2.63
CA ALA A 119 -4.50 6.01 3.41
C ALA A 119 -4.52 7.47 2.89
N HIS A 120 -3.38 7.98 2.41
CA HIS A 120 -3.30 9.29 1.77
C HIS A 120 -4.02 9.35 0.41
N GLN A 121 -3.98 8.27 -0.38
CA GLN A 121 -4.67 8.20 -1.66
C GLN A 121 -6.18 8.22 -1.44
N GLY A 122 -6.69 7.47 -0.46
CA GLY A 122 -8.10 7.54 -0.08
C GLY A 122 -8.54 8.95 0.34
N VAL A 123 -7.70 9.69 1.08
CA VAL A 123 -7.98 11.10 1.42
C VAL A 123 -7.94 12.02 0.19
N LEU A 124 -7.00 11.81 -0.73
CA LEU A 124 -6.94 12.57 -1.98
C LEU A 124 -8.15 12.28 -2.87
N ASP A 125 -8.58 11.03 -2.95
CA ASP A 125 -9.73 10.60 -3.75
C ASP A 125 -11.05 11.06 -3.11
N ALA A 126 -11.16 11.05 -1.78
CA ALA A 126 -12.28 11.68 -1.09
C ALA A 126 -12.35 13.18 -1.36
N ARG A 127 -11.21 13.90 -1.31
CA ARG A 127 -11.15 15.32 -1.68
C ARG A 127 -11.52 15.55 -3.15
N TRP A 128 -11.09 14.66 -4.03
CA TRP A 128 -11.48 14.67 -5.45
C TRP A 128 -13.00 14.55 -5.59
N ASN A 129 -13.60 13.52 -4.99
CA ASN A 129 -15.05 13.28 -5.04
C ASN A 129 -15.84 14.45 -4.47
N THR A 130 -15.42 15.02 -3.34
CA THR A 130 -16.07 16.22 -2.77
C THR A 130 -16.01 17.41 -3.72
N ARG A 131 -14.87 17.65 -4.39
CA ARG A 131 -14.74 18.75 -5.34
C ARG A 131 -15.53 18.50 -6.62
N LEU A 132 -15.55 17.27 -7.10
CA LEU A 132 -16.35 16.86 -8.25
C LEU A 132 -17.85 17.05 -7.96
N ALA A 133 -18.34 16.62 -6.79
CA ALA A 133 -19.72 16.85 -6.37
C ALA A 133 -20.06 18.35 -6.31
N GLN A 134 -19.18 19.16 -5.71
CA GLN A 134 -19.37 20.62 -5.68
C GLN A 134 -19.42 21.26 -7.06
N LEU A 135 -18.68 20.70 -8.03
CA LEU A 135 -18.68 21.14 -9.43
C LEU A 135 -19.99 20.75 -10.13
N ILE A 136 -20.44 19.50 -9.97
CA ILE A 136 -21.71 19.00 -10.52
C ILE A 136 -22.86 19.86 -10.00
N ASP A 137 -22.92 20.10 -8.69
CA ASP A 137 -23.93 20.95 -8.06
C ASP A 137 -23.93 22.38 -8.65
N TYR A 138 -22.75 22.93 -8.90
CA TYR A 138 -22.61 24.29 -9.42
C TYR A 138 -23.07 24.39 -10.89
N VAL A 139 -22.68 23.41 -11.72
CA VAL A 139 -23.10 23.33 -13.12
C VAL A 139 -24.61 23.11 -13.23
N ALA A 140 -25.18 22.27 -12.35
CA ALA A 140 -26.63 22.04 -12.30
C ALA A 140 -27.42 23.29 -11.88
N GLN A 141 -26.86 24.18 -11.06
CA GLN A 141 -27.54 25.38 -10.56
C GLN A 141 -27.41 26.60 -11.46
N ASN A 142 -26.26 26.78 -12.12
CA ASN A 142 -25.93 28.02 -12.82
C ASN A 142 -25.83 27.87 -14.34
N GLU A 143 -26.01 26.65 -14.89
CA GLU A 143 -25.86 26.26 -16.31
C GLU A 143 -24.51 26.65 -16.96
N ASN A 144 -23.60 27.27 -16.20
CA ASN A 144 -22.35 27.85 -16.66
C ASN A 144 -21.15 27.22 -15.96
N MET A 145 -20.06 27.08 -16.71
CA MET A 145 -18.79 26.57 -16.19
C MET A 145 -18.16 27.58 -15.21
N PRO A 146 -17.64 27.14 -14.04
CA PRO A 146 -17.04 28.07 -13.08
C PRO A 146 -15.79 28.73 -13.66
N ARG A 147 -15.77 30.07 -13.68
CA ARG A 147 -14.67 30.85 -14.25
C ARG A 147 -13.70 31.26 -13.15
N TRP A 148 -12.41 30.97 -13.36
CA TRP A 148 -11.38 31.42 -12.42
C TRP A 148 -11.15 32.94 -12.45
N ARG A 149 -11.11 33.55 -13.65
CA ARG A 149 -10.70 34.96 -13.84
C ARG A 149 -11.79 35.98 -13.50
N HIS A 150 -13.06 35.67 -13.77
CA HIS A 150 -14.19 36.58 -13.58
C HIS A 150 -15.26 35.90 -12.73
N HIS A 151 -14.93 35.67 -11.46
CA HIS A 151 -15.82 34.98 -10.52
C HIS A 151 -16.75 35.99 -9.83
N THR A 152 -18.02 35.61 -9.66
CA THR A 152 -19.00 36.38 -8.87
C THR A 152 -19.04 35.90 -7.42
N THR A 153 -18.58 34.67 -7.14
CA THR A 153 -18.63 34.07 -5.80
C THR A 153 -17.34 33.33 -5.45
N GLY A 154 -16.95 33.31 -4.16
CA GLY A 154 -15.76 32.58 -3.71
C GLY A 154 -15.80 31.06 -3.99
N ARG A 155 -17.01 30.47 -4.02
CA ARG A 155 -17.23 29.06 -4.44
C ARG A 155 -16.85 28.84 -5.90
N GLU A 156 -17.23 29.76 -6.79
CA GLU A 156 -16.88 29.72 -8.22
C GLU A 156 -15.37 29.87 -8.42
N HIS A 157 -14.72 30.81 -7.74
CA HIS A 157 -13.27 30.99 -7.82
C HIS A 157 -12.52 29.71 -7.42
N THR A 158 -12.95 29.04 -6.35
CA THR A 158 -12.32 27.80 -5.86
C THR A 158 -12.45 26.66 -6.86
N LEU A 159 -13.63 26.49 -7.48
CA LEU A 159 -13.87 25.47 -8.50
C LEU A 159 -13.13 25.80 -9.81
N GLY A 160 -13.07 27.07 -10.20
CA GLY A 160 -12.31 27.53 -11.37
C GLY A 160 -10.81 27.29 -11.23
N VAL A 161 -10.22 27.60 -10.07
CA VAL A 161 -8.80 27.25 -9.78
C VAL A 161 -8.60 25.73 -9.86
N TRP A 162 -9.52 24.95 -9.28
CA TRP A 162 -9.42 23.50 -9.26
C TRP A 162 -9.47 22.90 -10.67
N LEU A 163 -10.40 23.34 -11.53
CA LEU A 163 -10.45 22.95 -12.94
C LEU A 163 -9.19 23.37 -13.69
N HIS A 164 -8.67 24.59 -13.45
CA HIS A 164 -7.43 25.05 -14.07
C HIS A 164 -6.25 24.13 -13.74
N ILE A 165 -6.13 23.69 -12.48
CA ILE A 165 -5.10 22.72 -12.07
C ILE A 165 -5.27 21.38 -12.81
N GLN A 166 -6.50 20.91 -13.02
CA GLN A 166 -6.74 19.66 -13.76
C GLN A 166 -6.38 19.80 -15.25
N HIS A 167 -6.69 20.94 -15.86
CA HIS A 167 -6.23 21.24 -17.23
C HIS A 167 -4.71 21.22 -17.34
N GLN A 168 -4.01 21.83 -16.39
CA GLN A 168 -2.54 21.80 -16.35
C GLN A 168 -2.00 20.38 -16.16
N ALA A 169 -2.64 19.56 -15.31
CA ALA A 169 -2.27 18.16 -15.11
C ALA A 169 -2.48 17.32 -16.38
N ARG A 170 -3.57 17.56 -17.13
CA ARG A 170 -3.83 16.93 -18.43
C ARG A 170 -2.77 17.32 -19.47
N LEU A 171 -2.45 18.61 -19.58
CA LEU A 171 -1.42 19.10 -20.50
C LEU A 171 -0.05 18.47 -20.20
N LYS A 172 0.26 18.25 -18.92
CA LYS A 172 1.49 17.59 -18.47
C LYS A 172 1.42 16.06 -18.50
N LYS A 173 0.29 15.47 -18.92
CA LYS A 173 0.02 14.01 -18.91
C LYS A 173 0.25 13.35 -17.55
N THR A 174 0.06 14.08 -16.46
CA THR A 174 0.19 13.58 -15.09
C THR A 174 -1.16 13.29 -14.43
N LEU A 175 -2.27 13.57 -15.12
CA LEU A 175 -3.61 13.27 -14.65
C LEU A 175 -3.86 11.75 -14.67
N LEU A 176 -4.44 11.23 -13.60
CA LEU A 176 -4.78 9.81 -13.49
C LEU A 176 -5.93 9.48 -14.46
N PRO A 177 -5.88 8.37 -15.23
CA PRO A 177 -6.90 8.04 -16.22
C PRO A 177 -8.33 7.96 -15.67
N HIS A 178 -8.52 7.42 -14.46
CA HIS A 178 -9.85 7.36 -13.84
C HIS A 178 -10.43 8.75 -13.53
N ARG A 179 -9.58 9.71 -13.15
CA ARG A 179 -10.00 11.10 -12.86
C ARG A 179 -10.42 11.84 -14.12
N GLU A 180 -9.78 11.54 -15.24
CA GLU A 180 -10.19 12.07 -16.53
C GLU A 180 -11.56 11.52 -16.94
N ALA A 181 -11.77 10.20 -16.79
CA ALA A 181 -13.06 9.56 -17.05
C ALA A 181 -14.18 10.11 -16.14
N ASP A 182 -13.91 10.35 -14.85
CA ASP A 182 -14.87 10.95 -13.92
C ASP A 182 -15.31 12.36 -14.38
N LEU A 183 -14.36 13.20 -14.81
CA LEU A 183 -14.66 14.55 -15.31
C LEU A 183 -15.41 14.51 -16.64
N ASP A 184 -15.02 13.62 -17.55
CA ASP A 184 -15.69 13.44 -18.84
C ASP A 184 -17.14 12.99 -18.67
N ALA A 185 -17.40 12.09 -17.72
CA ALA A 185 -18.75 11.62 -17.39
C ALA A 185 -19.57 12.70 -16.67
N ALA A 186 -18.96 13.42 -15.73
CA ALA A 186 -19.66 14.39 -14.89
C ALA A 186 -19.97 15.71 -15.61
N VAL A 187 -19.07 16.21 -16.45
CA VAL A 187 -19.17 17.56 -17.02
C VAL A 187 -18.65 17.56 -18.47
N PRO A 188 -19.41 17.12 -19.49
CA PRO A 188 -18.91 16.94 -20.87
C PRO A 188 -18.25 18.18 -21.50
N GLY A 189 -18.62 19.38 -21.05
CA GLY A 189 -18.05 20.67 -21.50
C GLY A 189 -16.75 21.09 -20.81
N TRP A 190 -16.23 20.34 -19.83
CA TRP A 190 -15.04 20.75 -19.06
C TRP A 190 -13.78 20.86 -19.93
N ARG A 191 -13.74 20.16 -21.07
CA ARG A 191 -12.60 20.20 -22.01
C ARG A 191 -12.63 21.41 -22.94
N SER A 192 -13.77 22.07 -23.06
CA SER A 192 -14.00 23.15 -24.02
C SER A 192 -13.43 24.45 -23.47
N ARG A 193 -12.48 25.05 -24.21
CA ARG A 193 -12.12 26.46 -24.04
C ARG A 193 -13.14 27.26 -24.83
N GLU A 194 -14.20 27.71 -24.17
CA GLU A 194 -14.95 28.89 -24.62
C GLU A 194 -14.53 30.10 -23.77
#